data_AF-A0A5R9BTV9-F1
#
_entry.id   AF-A0A5R9BTV9-F1
#
_cell.length_a   1.000
_cell.length_b   1.000
_cell.length_c   1.000
_cell.angle_alpha   90.00
_cell.angle_beta   90.00
_cell.angle_gamma   90.00
#
_symmetry.space_group_name_H-M   'P 1'
#
loop_
_entity.id
_entity.type
_entity.pdbx_description
1 polymer ?
#
loop_
_entity_poly.entity_id
_entity_poly.type
_entity_poly.pdbx_seq_one_letter_code
_entity_poly.pdbx_strand_id
1 'polypeptide(L)'
;TRALQLELGITATSNNFGPGTLSNLEGQYSSIGPNLNDNNSNIVKIIQSGLYCKGYGPGAISGTFGSGTAAAVSNMQENMGINADGTVTPKVFKALLTMDAYVTLEYYGGTEKIRKIQQWLNGKYLHRENFFIQPTDGVYSRGTQEALIYAIQFEEGLSDSVANGNFGPSTRSNLPTLRVGNQDGSTQFVHLLQAALCFNQYDVDFDGIFGNGTKSAVIAFQSFAMLPSDGIVGLTTWSSLLVSTGDPTRKGTALDCITEITPDRAQTLVNAGYETVGRYLTNVEGTTLNKKIQTGELETIFNAGMTVFPIYQTYGGNASYFNANQGTQDAIAAHNAAKNYGFPENTIIYFAVDYDSTDYDITNSILPHFAAVYSKLTELGIYKVGIYGTRNACSRVSEAGYAITSFVSGMSTGFSGNLGYPLPKNWAFDQISTITLGSGEGLIEIDNNIKSGRDNGVSYVEQVSPSDSYDAIIKEALSNVGNDIPIFSGLAGNIVLDGEERTILDTNLLKVTYSSSKEVTQGDDDANIIYVIDGQPA
;
A
#
# COMPACT_ATOMS: atom_id res chain seq x y z
N THR A 1 23.03 -2.02 20.02
CA THR A 1 22.10 -2.46 21.09
C THR A 1 22.63 -3.56 21.99
N ARG A 2 23.00 -4.76 21.49
CA ARG A 2 23.46 -5.87 22.36
C ARG A 2 24.60 -5.50 23.32
N ALA A 3 25.58 -4.73 22.85
CA ALA A 3 26.67 -4.24 23.71
C ALA A 3 26.16 -3.42 24.90
N LEU A 4 25.22 -2.48 24.65
CA LEU A 4 24.57 -1.71 25.73
C LEU A 4 23.84 -2.63 26.69
N GLN A 5 23.09 -3.61 26.19
CA GLN A 5 22.34 -4.54 27.05
C GLN A 5 23.27 -5.32 28.00
N LEU A 6 24.43 -5.79 27.51
CA LEU A 6 25.43 -6.45 28.35
C LEU A 6 26.00 -5.50 29.42
N GLU A 7 26.33 -4.27 29.03
CA GLU A 7 26.81 -3.23 29.98
C GLU A 7 25.75 -2.87 31.04
N LEU A 8 24.47 -2.99 30.71
CA LEU A 8 23.37 -2.81 31.65
C LEU A 8 23.09 -4.06 32.51
N GLY A 9 23.84 -5.15 32.34
CA GLY A 9 23.66 -6.41 33.07
C GLY A 9 22.55 -7.32 32.53
N ILE A 10 22.01 -7.04 31.34
CA ILE A 10 20.98 -7.86 30.70
C ILE A 10 21.64 -9.09 30.07
N THR A 11 21.27 -10.29 30.54
CA THR A 11 21.85 -11.56 30.09
C THR A 11 21.18 -12.12 28.82
N ALA A 12 19.85 -11.95 28.70
CA ALA A 12 19.09 -12.33 27.51
C ALA A 12 19.01 -11.14 26.53
N THR A 13 20.07 -10.96 25.74
CA THR A 13 20.18 -9.83 24.80
C THR A 13 19.34 -10.02 23.53
N SER A 14 19.03 -8.90 22.85
CA SER A 14 18.29 -8.85 21.59
C SER A 14 18.84 -7.78 20.65
N ASN A 15 18.45 -7.81 19.38
CA ASN A 15 18.84 -6.77 18.42
C ASN A 15 18.15 -5.42 18.70
N ASN A 16 17.01 -5.45 19.38
CA ASN A 16 16.10 -4.32 19.50
C ASN A 16 16.30 -3.56 20.81
N PHE A 17 16.28 -2.23 20.74
CA PHE A 17 16.24 -1.38 21.92
C PHE A 17 14.78 -1.32 22.42
N GLY A 18 14.38 -2.34 23.19
CA GLY A 18 13.02 -2.48 23.72
C GLY A 18 12.82 -1.82 25.10
N PRO A 19 11.59 -1.89 25.65
CA PRO A 19 11.25 -1.32 26.96
C PRO A 19 12.15 -1.79 28.10
N GLY A 20 12.55 -3.07 28.11
CA GLY A 20 13.46 -3.60 29.11
C GLY A 20 14.86 -2.99 29.06
N THR A 21 15.38 -2.68 27.87
CA THR A 21 16.66 -1.96 27.71
C THR A 21 16.53 -0.52 28.21
N LEU A 22 15.41 0.14 27.89
CA LEU A 22 15.15 1.51 28.33
C LEU A 22 15.06 1.61 29.85
N SER A 23 14.26 0.75 30.48
CA SER A 23 14.07 0.74 31.93
C SER A 23 15.37 0.46 32.70
N ASN A 24 16.21 -0.47 32.21
CA ASN A 24 17.53 -0.71 32.82
C ASN A 24 18.47 0.50 32.65
N LEU A 25 18.42 1.17 31.50
CA LEU A 25 19.22 2.37 31.26
C LEU A 25 18.79 3.53 32.18
N GLU A 26 17.49 3.79 32.27
CA GLU A 26 16.89 4.82 33.13
C GLU A 26 17.16 4.56 34.61
N GLY A 27 17.16 3.30 35.04
CA GLY A 27 17.47 2.91 36.41
C GLY A 27 18.93 3.15 36.82
N GLN A 28 19.85 3.27 35.86
CA GLN A 28 21.27 3.48 36.12
C GLN A 28 21.74 4.89 35.77
N TYR A 29 21.14 5.53 34.76
CA TYR A 29 21.59 6.82 34.24
C TYR A 29 20.41 7.75 33.94
N SER A 30 20.37 8.89 34.61
CA SER A 30 19.46 9.99 34.24
C SER A 30 19.98 10.76 33.01
N SER A 31 21.30 10.97 32.93
CA SER A 31 22.02 11.46 31.77
C SER A 31 23.49 11.06 31.85
N ILE A 32 24.14 10.89 30.69
CA ILE A 32 25.57 10.58 30.57
C ILE A 32 26.27 11.76 29.92
N GLY A 33 27.29 12.32 30.58
CA GLY A 33 28.00 13.50 30.09
C GLY A 33 29.41 13.64 30.67
N PRO A 34 30.05 14.82 30.55
CA PRO A 34 31.42 15.06 31.00
C PRO A 34 31.66 14.82 32.50
N ASN A 35 30.61 14.95 33.32
CA ASN A 35 30.66 14.76 34.77
C ASN A 35 30.26 13.33 35.20
N LEU A 36 30.28 12.36 34.29
CA LEU A 36 29.98 10.96 34.63
C LEU A 36 30.99 10.49 35.69
N ASN A 37 30.52 10.29 36.92
CA ASN A 37 31.33 9.84 38.05
C ASN A 37 31.66 8.34 38.01
N ASP A 38 31.20 7.61 36.99
CA ASP A 38 31.41 6.18 36.84
C ASP A 38 32.59 5.86 35.92
N ASN A 39 33.43 4.93 36.38
CA ASN A 39 34.54 4.33 35.62
C ASN A 39 34.07 3.44 34.44
N ASN A 40 32.80 3.51 34.02
CA ASN A 40 32.26 2.68 32.95
C ASN A 40 32.73 3.19 31.58
N SER A 41 33.98 2.88 31.24
CA SER A 41 34.56 3.27 29.95
C SER A 41 33.81 2.64 28.77
N ASN A 42 33.11 1.53 28.96
CA ASN A 42 32.44 0.81 27.88
C ASN A 42 31.16 1.52 27.43
N ILE A 43 30.35 2.05 28.35
CA ILE A 43 29.14 2.80 27.97
C ILE A 43 29.49 4.03 27.11
N VAL A 44 30.59 4.72 27.44
CA VAL A 44 31.09 5.85 26.66
C VAL A 44 31.64 5.39 25.30
N LYS A 45 32.35 4.26 25.23
CA LYS A 45 32.79 3.69 23.94
C LYS A 45 31.62 3.32 23.04
N ILE A 46 30.52 2.81 23.61
CA ILE A 46 29.28 2.55 22.87
C ILE A 46 28.71 3.86 22.32
N ILE A 47 28.63 4.92 23.11
CA ILE A 47 28.18 6.24 22.64
C ILE A 47 29.06 6.74 21.49
N GLN A 48 30.39 6.74 21.69
CA GLN A 48 31.35 7.19 20.67
C GLN A 48 31.24 6.38 19.37
N SER A 49 31.04 5.07 19.48
CA SER A 49 30.86 4.20 18.32
C SER A 49 29.54 4.46 17.60
N GLY A 50 28.45 4.66 18.37
CA GLY A 50 27.15 5.05 17.82
C GLY A 50 27.19 6.39 17.09
N LEU A 51 27.91 7.38 17.63
CA LEU A 51 28.08 8.69 17.01
C LEU A 51 28.77 8.55 15.64
N TYR A 52 29.83 7.75 15.53
CA TYR A 52 30.45 7.43 14.24
C TYR A 52 29.48 6.78 13.27
N CYS A 53 28.69 5.80 13.71
CA CYS A 53 27.67 5.17 12.86
C CYS A 53 26.61 6.17 12.36
N LYS A 54 26.29 7.19 13.17
CA LYS A 54 25.37 8.28 12.81
C LYS A 54 26.02 9.41 12.00
N GLY A 55 27.34 9.38 11.80
CA GLY A 55 28.09 10.40 11.07
C GLY A 55 28.55 11.61 11.91
N TYR A 56 28.44 11.56 13.24
CA TYR A 56 28.94 12.59 14.15
C TYR A 56 30.28 12.16 14.73
N GLY A 57 31.37 12.90 14.49
CA GLY A 57 32.71 12.49 14.91
C GLY A 57 33.04 12.87 16.36
N PRO A 58 33.12 11.92 17.33
CA PRO A 58 33.43 12.23 18.72
C PRO A 58 34.94 12.30 19.03
N GLY A 59 35.79 12.07 18.04
CA GLY A 59 37.23 11.82 18.24
C GLY A 59 37.53 10.35 18.52
N ALA A 60 38.54 10.05 19.35
CA ALA A 60 38.92 8.67 19.64
C ALA A 60 37.83 7.93 20.46
N ILE A 61 37.67 6.62 20.23
CA ILE A 61 36.84 5.72 21.04
C ILE A 61 37.59 5.40 22.36
N SER A 62 37.82 6.43 23.17
CA SER A 62 38.67 6.39 24.36
C SER A 62 37.96 5.81 25.59
N GLY A 63 36.62 5.82 25.60
CA GLY A 63 35.84 5.56 26.81
C GLY A 63 35.88 6.69 27.83
N THR A 64 36.42 7.86 27.48
CA THR A 64 36.35 9.09 28.27
C THR A 64 35.38 10.06 27.60
N PHE A 65 34.41 10.57 28.36
CA PHE A 65 33.43 11.55 27.85
C PHE A 65 34.05 12.95 27.81
N GLY A 66 34.95 13.17 26.84
CA GLY A 66 35.65 14.44 26.65
C GLY A 66 34.84 15.46 25.83
N SER A 67 35.45 16.63 25.60
CA SER A 67 34.84 17.72 24.83
C SER A 67 34.46 17.34 23.39
N GLY A 68 35.23 16.46 22.74
CA GLY A 68 34.90 15.95 21.40
C GLY A 68 33.60 15.13 21.38
N THR A 69 33.41 14.24 22.35
CA THR A 69 32.16 13.48 22.51
C THR A 69 30.99 14.42 22.80
N ALA A 70 31.17 15.37 23.73
CA ALA A 70 30.12 16.34 24.08
C ALA A 70 29.71 17.20 22.88
N ALA A 71 30.67 17.69 22.09
CA ALA A 71 30.41 18.47 20.88
C ALA A 71 29.68 17.64 19.80
N ALA A 72 30.06 16.38 19.61
CA ALA A 72 29.39 15.48 18.67
C ALA A 72 27.93 15.18 19.08
N VAL A 73 27.69 14.96 20.37
CA VAL A 73 26.33 14.80 20.93
C VAL A 73 25.53 16.09 20.75
N SER A 74 26.11 17.24 21.07
CA SER A 74 25.48 18.55 20.89
C SER A 74 25.05 18.78 19.44
N ASN A 75 25.94 18.51 18.47
CA ASN A 75 25.63 18.62 17.05
C ASN A 75 24.48 17.67 16.64
N MET A 76 24.48 16.43 17.13
CA MET A 76 23.38 15.50 16.89
C MET A 76 22.06 16.01 17.50
N GLN A 77 22.08 16.56 18.71
CA GLN A 77 20.91 17.13 19.37
C GLN A 77 20.34 18.35 18.62
N GLU A 78 21.19 19.24 18.10
CA GLU A 78 20.78 20.35 17.22
C GLU A 78 20.05 19.81 15.99
N ASN A 79 20.63 18.79 15.35
CA ASN A 79 20.05 18.13 14.19
C ASN A 79 18.73 17.42 14.50
N MET A 80 18.57 16.84 15.69
CA MET A 80 17.32 16.26 16.19
C MET A 80 16.24 17.30 16.49
N GLY A 81 16.59 18.59 16.62
CA GLY A 81 15.66 19.65 16.99
C GLY A 81 15.37 19.73 18.49
N ILE A 82 16.31 19.29 19.34
CA ILE A 82 16.16 19.27 20.80
C ILE A 82 17.25 20.13 21.47
N ASN A 83 17.16 20.31 22.79
CA ASN A 83 18.17 21.06 23.53
C ASN A 83 19.56 20.42 23.38
N ALA A 84 20.52 21.21 22.88
CA ALA A 84 21.88 20.76 22.58
C ALA A 84 22.81 21.00 23.78
N ASP A 85 22.72 20.14 24.79
CA ASP A 85 23.52 20.23 26.02
C ASP A 85 24.78 19.34 26.00
N GLY A 86 24.98 18.55 24.94
CA GLY A 86 26.12 17.65 24.80
C GLY A 86 26.08 16.44 25.73
N THR A 87 24.92 16.14 26.34
CA THR A 87 24.72 14.98 27.23
C THR A 87 23.76 13.97 26.61
N VAL A 88 23.86 12.71 27.04
CA VAL A 88 23.09 11.59 26.50
C VAL A 88 22.08 11.11 27.54
N THR A 89 20.85 11.57 27.41
CA THR A 89 19.70 11.02 28.15
C THR A 89 19.30 9.65 27.60
N PRO A 90 18.50 8.84 28.33
CA PRO A 90 18.06 7.53 27.84
C PRO A 90 17.37 7.57 26.46
N LYS A 91 16.57 8.60 26.18
CA LYS A 91 15.93 8.78 24.86
C LYS A 91 16.93 9.14 23.76
N VAL A 92 17.94 9.97 24.06
CA VAL A 92 19.04 10.28 23.12
C VAL A 92 19.88 9.02 22.86
N PHE A 93 20.13 8.19 23.88
CA PHE A 93 20.82 6.92 23.71
C PHE A 93 20.03 5.96 22.82
N LYS A 94 18.71 5.84 23.04
CA LYS A 94 17.84 5.02 22.19
C LYS A 94 17.94 5.45 20.73
N ALA A 95 17.78 6.75 20.48
CA ALA A 95 17.92 7.36 19.16
C ALA A 95 19.30 7.15 18.51
N LEU A 96 20.36 7.22 19.30
CA LEU A 96 21.74 6.96 18.85
C LEU A 96 21.92 5.54 18.29
N LEU A 97 21.12 4.58 18.75
CA LEU A 97 21.22 3.16 18.38
C LEU A 97 20.17 2.69 17.35
N THR A 98 19.45 3.62 16.71
CA THR A 98 18.57 3.33 15.56
C THR A 98 19.26 3.64 14.23
N MET A 99 18.60 3.33 13.10
CA MET A 99 19.05 3.74 11.76
C MET A 99 18.52 5.12 11.34
N ASP A 100 17.80 5.82 12.22
CA ASP A 100 17.19 7.12 11.91
C ASP A 100 18.26 8.17 11.57
N ALA A 101 18.02 8.93 10.50
CA ALA A 101 18.87 10.07 10.15
C ALA A 101 18.35 11.37 10.79
N TYR A 102 19.26 12.26 11.15
CA TYR A 102 18.93 13.59 11.70
C TYR A 102 19.35 14.75 10.79
N VAL A 103 19.65 14.42 9.54
CA VAL A 103 20.02 15.32 8.46
C VAL A 103 19.11 15.06 7.28
N THR A 104 18.82 16.08 6.47
CA THR A 104 17.94 15.92 5.31
C THR A 104 18.48 14.89 4.32
N LEU A 105 17.63 13.96 3.94
CA LEU A 105 17.91 12.90 2.98
C LEU A 105 17.30 13.23 1.62
N GLU A 106 17.86 14.22 0.92
CA GLU A 106 17.34 14.74 -0.36
C GLU A 106 17.17 13.64 -1.43
N TYR A 107 18.07 12.66 -1.48
CA TYR A 107 17.99 11.53 -2.41
C TYR A 107 16.69 10.72 -2.26
N TYR A 108 16.15 10.66 -1.03
CA TYR A 108 14.91 9.96 -0.71
C TYR A 108 13.69 10.91 -0.70
N GLY A 109 13.82 12.11 -1.31
CA GLY A 109 12.77 13.13 -1.35
C GLY A 109 12.67 13.96 -0.06
N GLY A 110 13.67 13.89 0.82
CA GLY A 110 13.70 14.66 2.05
C GLY A 110 13.74 16.17 1.78
N THR A 111 12.98 16.96 2.53
CA THR A 111 12.99 18.43 2.42
C THR A 111 13.27 19.11 3.76
N GLU A 112 13.92 20.27 3.71
CA GLU A 112 14.14 21.10 4.92
C GLU A 112 12.84 21.55 5.59
N LYS A 113 11.75 21.70 4.84
CA LYS A 113 10.43 22.05 5.39
C LYS A 113 9.93 20.94 6.33
N ILE A 114 9.94 19.70 5.83
CA ILE A 114 9.51 18.52 6.58
C ILE A 114 10.46 18.28 7.75
N ARG A 115 11.77 18.46 7.54
CA ARG A 115 12.76 18.35 8.61
C ARG A 115 12.51 19.33 9.75
N LYS A 116 12.20 20.59 9.45
CA LYS A 116 11.84 21.59 10.48
C LYS A 116 10.60 21.17 11.28
N ILE A 117 9.61 20.56 10.64
CA ILE A 117 8.42 20.04 11.32
C ILE A 117 8.78 18.86 12.22
N GLN A 118 9.60 17.91 11.74
CA GLN A 118 10.09 16.79 12.55
C GLN A 118 10.90 17.27 13.77
N GLN A 119 11.78 18.26 13.57
CA GLN A 119 12.53 18.91 14.64
C GLN A 119 11.60 19.58 15.66
N TRP A 120 10.57 20.28 15.20
CA TRP A 120 9.57 20.89 16.07
C TRP A 120 8.80 19.84 16.89
N LEU A 121 8.37 18.74 16.27
CA LEU A 121 7.71 17.63 16.96
C LEU A 121 8.61 17.06 18.07
N ASN A 122 9.88 16.78 17.75
CA ASN A 122 10.86 16.33 18.74
C ASN A 122 11.04 17.33 19.88
N GLY A 123 11.34 18.60 19.57
CA GLY A 123 11.58 19.63 20.58
C GLY A 123 10.36 19.89 21.47
N LYS A 124 9.15 19.84 20.92
CA LYS A 124 7.91 20.12 21.66
C LYS A 124 7.50 18.97 22.58
N TYR A 125 7.54 17.73 22.10
CA TYR A 125 6.89 16.60 22.78
C TYR A 125 7.85 15.60 23.44
N LEU A 126 9.18 15.73 23.31
CA LEU A 126 10.15 14.77 23.89
C LEU A 126 10.01 14.59 25.42
N HIS A 127 9.48 15.60 26.12
CA HIS A 127 9.23 15.55 27.56
C HIS A 127 8.11 14.54 27.96
N ARG A 128 7.25 14.14 27.02
CA ARG A 128 6.17 13.15 27.23
C ARG A 128 6.77 11.75 27.29
N GLU A 129 6.37 10.92 28.24
CA GLU A 129 6.97 9.61 28.52
C GLU A 129 7.07 8.75 27.25
N ASN A 130 5.95 8.61 26.53
CA ASN A 130 5.82 7.75 25.35
C ASN A 130 6.23 8.40 24.02
N PHE A 131 6.70 9.66 24.04
CA PHE A 131 7.24 10.30 22.84
C PHE A 131 8.75 10.08 22.73
N PHE A 132 9.18 9.37 21.69
CA PHE A 132 10.60 9.16 21.38
C PHE A 132 11.05 10.06 20.23
N ILE A 133 12.35 10.37 20.21
CA ILE A 133 12.98 11.14 19.14
C ILE A 133 12.76 10.41 17.81
N GLN A 134 12.11 11.09 16.88
CA GLN A 134 11.89 10.63 15.51
C GLN A 134 13.03 11.09 14.59
N PRO A 135 13.22 10.45 13.43
CA PRO A 135 14.11 10.97 12.39
C PRO A 135 13.78 12.43 12.05
N THR A 136 14.83 13.20 11.74
CA THR A 136 14.74 14.55 11.19
C THR A 136 15.40 14.55 9.81
N ASP A 137 14.95 13.61 8.99
CA ASP A 137 15.46 13.29 7.65
C ASP A 137 14.76 14.04 6.51
N GLY A 138 13.72 14.80 6.84
CA GLY A 138 12.92 15.53 5.86
C GLY A 138 11.95 14.65 5.07
N VAL A 139 11.83 13.35 5.38
CA VAL A 139 10.95 12.40 4.69
C VAL A 139 9.72 12.13 5.56
N TYR A 140 8.52 12.23 4.98
CA TYR A 140 7.32 11.78 5.69
C TYR A 140 7.31 10.26 5.78
N SER A 141 7.71 9.74 6.93
CA SER A 141 7.84 8.31 7.21
C SER A 141 6.82 7.84 8.23
N ARG A 142 6.70 6.52 8.40
CA ARG A 142 5.87 5.91 9.46
C ARG A 142 6.13 6.51 10.85
N GLY A 143 7.40 6.69 11.22
CA GLY A 143 7.75 7.28 12.53
C GLY A 143 7.29 8.73 12.66
N THR A 144 7.38 9.50 11.57
CA THR A 144 6.86 10.88 11.53
C THR A 144 5.34 10.92 11.67
N GLN A 145 4.61 10.01 10.99
CA GLN A 145 3.17 9.88 11.15
C GLN A 145 2.79 9.50 12.58
N GLU A 146 3.45 8.50 13.17
CA GLU A 146 3.21 8.07 14.55
C GLU A 146 3.43 9.23 15.54
N ALA A 147 4.51 9.99 15.38
CA ALA A 147 4.75 11.18 16.20
C ALA A 147 3.71 12.28 16.02
N LEU A 148 3.20 12.49 14.80
CA LEU A 148 2.09 13.42 14.57
C LEU A 148 0.83 12.97 15.35
N ILE A 149 0.51 11.68 15.34
CA ILE A 149 -0.65 11.17 16.10
C ILE A 149 -0.42 11.29 17.61
N TYR A 150 0.77 10.97 18.13
CA TYR A 150 1.07 11.22 19.54
C TYR A 150 0.92 12.70 19.91
N ALA A 151 1.45 13.60 19.08
CA ALA A 151 1.34 15.04 19.30
C ALA A 151 -0.14 15.48 19.35
N ILE A 152 -0.97 15.03 18.42
CA ILE A 152 -2.42 15.26 18.44
C ILE A 152 -3.04 14.75 19.74
N GLN A 153 -2.77 13.50 20.12
CA GLN A 153 -3.30 12.89 21.34
C GLN A 153 -2.90 13.67 22.61
N PHE A 154 -1.68 14.22 22.66
CA PHE A 154 -1.26 15.05 23.79
C PHE A 154 -1.93 16.42 23.79
N GLU A 155 -2.13 17.03 22.63
CA GLU A 155 -2.85 18.30 22.49
C GLU A 155 -4.36 18.15 22.75
N GLU A 156 -4.91 16.95 22.59
CA GLU A 156 -6.26 16.57 23.07
C GLU A 156 -6.33 16.41 24.61
N GLY A 157 -5.18 16.41 25.29
CA GLY A 157 -5.08 16.24 26.75
C GLY A 157 -5.00 14.79 27.22
N LEU A 158 -4.71 13.83 26.33
CA LEU A 158 -4.55 12.43 26.73
C LEU A 158 -3.25 12.23 27.54
N SER A 159 -3.34 11.44 28.61
CA SER A 159 -2.18 11.06 29.42
C SER A 159 -1.24 10.15 28.64
N ASP A 160 0.01 10.03 29.09
CA ASP A 160 0.98 9.10 28.48
C ASP A 160 0.47 7.66 28.50
N SER A 161 -0.27 7.26 29.54
CA SER A 161 -0.86 5.92 29.65
C SER A 161 -2.00 5.63 28.68
N VAL A 162 -2.54 6.65 28.01
CA VAL A 162 -3.67 6.52 27.07
C VAL A 162 -3.22 6.77 25.63
N ALA A 163 -2.33 7.74 25.41
CA ALA A 163 -1.76 8.00 24.11
C ALA A 163 -0.97 6.78 23.60
N ASN A 164 -1.17 6.42 22.34
CA ASN A 164 -0.66 5.18 21.76
C ASN A 164 -0.24 5.30 20.27
N GLY A 165 -0.26 6.51 19.71
CA GLY A 165 0.13 6.76 18.32
C GLY A 165 -0.85 6.22 17.26
N ASN A 166 -2.00 5.67 17.67
CA ASN A 166 -3.03 5.16 16.77
C ASN A 166 -4.20 6.13 16.64
N PHE A 167 -4.71 6.30 15.42
CA PHE A 167 -5.90 7.13 15.13
C PHE A 167 -7.21 6.41 15.50
N GLY A 168 -7.42 6.21 16.81
CA GLY A 168 -8.53 5.47 17.38
C GLY A 168 -9.76 6.31 17.73
N PRO A 169 -10.79 5.71 18.37
CA PRO A 169 -12.03 6.39 18.73
C PRO A 169 -11.84 7.67 19.56
N SER A 170 -10.95 7.65 20.56
CA SER A 170 -10.68 8.82 21.41
C SER A 170 -10.08 9.99 20.63
N THR A 171 -9.13 9.72 19.73
CA THR A 171 -8.56 10.75 18.86
C THR A 171 -9.64 11.32 17.92
N ARG A 172 -10.44 10.45 17.31
CA ARG A 172 -11.57 10.87 16.45
C ARG A 172 -12.57 11.76 17.19
N SER A 173 -12.88 11.49 18.46
CA SER A 173 -13.87 12.27 19.22
C SER A 173 -13.36 13.63 19.71
N ASN A 174 -12.04 13.79 19.86
CA ASN A 174 -11.45 14.94 20.52
C ASN A 174 -10.86 15.99 19.56
N LEU A 175 -10.72 15.65 18.27
CA LEU A 175 -10.23 16.57 17.26
C LEU A 175 -11.08 17.84 17.15
N PRO A 176 -10.46 19.04 17.16
CA PRO A 176 -11.20 20.29 17.03
C PRO A 176 -11.61 20.56 15.59
N THR A 177 -12.63 21.41 15.41
CA THR A 177 -12.91 22.03 14.11
C THR A 177 -12.06 23.28 13.93
N LEU A 178 -11.21 23.30 12.89
CA LEU A 178 -10.37 24.45 12.56
C LEU A 178 -10.86 25.20 11.32
N ARG A 179 -10.70 26.52 11.31
CA ARG A 179 -11.05 27.43 10.21
C ARG A 179 -10.21 28.71 10.29
N VAL A 180 -10.32 29.57 9.28
CA VAL A 180 -9.63 30.87 9.27
C VAL A 180 -9.88 31.66 10.55
N GLY A 181 -8.81 32.20 11.12
CA GLY A 181 -8.81 32.95 12.37
C GLY A 181 -8.49 32.10 13.60
N ASN A 182 -8.48 30.76 13.50
CA ASN A 182 -7.85 29.94 14.52
C ASN A 182 -6.33 30.15 14.49
N GLN A 183 -5.72 30.17 15.68
CA GLN A 183 -4.28 30.21 15.86
C GLN A 183 -3.94 29.43 17.13
N ASP A 184 -2.70 28.98 17.22
CA ASP A 184 -2.24 28.25 18.39
C ASP A 184 -2.20 29.11 19.65
N GLY A 185 -2.33 28.44 20.78
CA GLY A 185 -2.41 29.06 22.11
C GLY A 185 -2.00 28.05 23.17
N SER A 186 -2.93 27.68 24.06
CA SER A 186 -2.71 26.59 25.01
C SER A 186 -2.51 25.24 24.32
N THR A 187 -3.05 25.09 23.11
CA THR A 187 -2.85 23.93 22.24
C THR A 187 -2.18 24.31 20.92
N GLN A 188 -1.66 23.32 20.19
CA GLN A 188 -0.88 23.49 18.95
C GLN A 188 -1.56 22.89 17.70
N PHE A 189 -2.90 22.83 17.68
CA PHE A 189 -3.63 22.15 16.61
C PHE A 189 -3.46 22.79 15.22
N VAL A 190 -3.17 24.08 15.12
CA VAL A 190 -2.92 24.73 13.84
C VAL A 190 -1.56 24.33 13.28
N HIS A 191 -0.49 24.30 14.10
CA HIS A 191 0.77 23.68 13.67
C HIS A 191 0.57 22.20 13.27
N LEU A 192 -0.20 21.43 14.03
CA LEU A 192 -0.45 20.01 13.70
C LEU A 192 -1.21 19.84 12.37
N LEU A 193 -2.16 20.74 12.07
CA LEU A 193 -2.82 20.79 10.76
C LEU A 193 -1.82 21.15 9.65
N GLN A 194 -1.02 22.20 9.86
CA GLN A 194 -0.02 22.64 8.89
C GLN A 194 1.01 21.53 8.61
N ALA A 195 1.45 20.80 9.64
CA ALA A 195 2.27 19.61 9.51
C ALA A 195 1.59 18.54 8.65
N ALA A 196 0.34 18.19 8.97
CA ALA A 196 -0.43 17.19 8.22
C ALA A 196 -0.61 17.58 6.75
N LEU A 197 -0.84 18.86 6.44
CA LEU A 197 -0.92 19.38 5.08
C LEU A 197 0.42 19.23 4.35
N CYS A 198 1.53 19.65 4.96
CA CYS A 198 2.86 19.50 4.37
C CYS A 198 3.23 18.03 4.11
N PHE A 199 2.90 17.12 5.04
CA PHE A 199 3.09 15.68 4.87
C PHE A 199 2.25 15.09 3.74
N ASN A 200 1.10 15.71 3.43
CA ASN A 200 0.26 15.37 2.28
C ASN A 200 0.61 16.17 1.01
N GLN A 201 1.79 16.79 0.95
CA GLN A 201 2.31 17.56 -0.19
C GLN A 201 1.59 18.90 -0.47
N TYR A 202 0.93 19.48 0.53
CA TYR A 202 0.36 20.82 0.46
C TYR A 202 1.24 21.80 1.25
N ASP A 203 1.97 22.65 0.53
CA ASP A 203 2.84 23.65 1.16
C ASP A 203 2.01 24.77 1.79
N VAL A 204 2.31 25.05 3.05
CA VAL A 204 1.68 26.09 3.86
C VAL A 204 2.73 26.68 4.79
N ASP A 205 2.60 27.94 5.18
CA ASP A 205 3.40 28.48 6.28
C ASP A 205 3.20 27.62 7.55
N PHE A 206 4.29 27.39 8.28
CA PHE A 206 4.31 26.61 9.51
C PHE A 206 4.50 27.57 10.68
N ASP A 207 3.46 28.36 10.94
CA ASP A 207 3.46 29.52 11.83
C ASP A 207 2.40 29.44 12.94
N GLY A 208 1.58 28.38 12.95
CA GLY A 208 0.50 28.20 13.92
C GLY A 208 -0.69 29.14 13.71
N ILE A 209 -0.82 29.78 12.55
CA ILE A 209 -1.93 30.67 12.19
C ILE A 209 -2.72 30.08 11.02
N PHE A 210 -4.02 29.86 11.21
CA PHE A 210 -4.92 29.45 10.14
C PHE A 210 -5.31 30.71 9.34
N GLY A 211 -4.42 31.10 8.43
CA GLY A 211 -4.63 32.18 7.48
C GLY A 211 -5.28 31.73 6.17
N ASN A 212 -5.35 32.66 5.20
CA ASN A 212 -5.88 32.37 3.87
C ASN A 212 -5.03 31.36 3.08
N GLY A 213 -3.71 31.31 3.32
CA GLY A 213 -2.83 30.30 2.72
C GLY A 213 -3.22 28.87 3.15
N THR A 214 -3.37 28.66 4.46
CA THR A 214 -3.85 27.39 5.03
C THR A 214 -5.23 27.04 4.51
N LYS A 215 -6.16 28.00 4.45
CA LYS A 215 -7.51 27.75 3.88
C LYS A 215 -7.45 27.25 2.44
N SER A 216 -6.64 27.88 1.59
CA SER A 216 -6.49 27.50 0.18
C SER A 216 -5.94 26.08 0.06
N ALA A 217 -4.93 25.73 0.87
CA ALA A 217 -4.38 24.37 0.92
C ALA A 217 -5.42 23.33 1.39
N VAL A 218 -6.22 23.66 2.42
CA VAL A 218 -7.31 22.79 2.89
C VAL A 218 -8.34 22.56 1.79
N ILE A 219 -8.78 23.61 1.09
CA ILE A 219 -9.74 23.48 -0.03
C ILE A 219 -9.16 22.61 -1.15
N ALA A 220 -7.88 22.80 -1.48
CA ALA A 220 -7.21 22.00 -2.50
C ALA A 220 -7.15 20.51 -2.09
N PHE A 221 -6.77 20.22 -0.85
CA PHE A 221 -6.79 18.87 -0.30
C PHE A 221 -8.18 18.26 -0.29
N GLN A 222 -9.18 18.99 0.23
CA GLN A 222 -10.57 18.53 0.28
C GLN A 222 -11.09 18.18 -1.12
N SER A 223 -10.82 19.05 -2.11
CA SER A 223 -11.22 18.81 -3.50
C SER A 223 -10.53 17.58 -4.07
N PHE A 224 -9.23 17.43 -3.83
CA PHE A 224 -8.45 16.28 -4.30
C PHE A 224 -8.89 14.96 -3.67
N ALA A 225 -9.36 14.97 -2.41
CA ALA A 225 -9.78 13.80 -1.66
C ALA A 225 -11.30 13.52 -1.73
N MET A 226 -12.04 14.26 -2.56
CA MET A 226 -13.51 14.18 -2.69
C MET A 226 -14.26 14.42 -1.37
N LEU A 227 -13.84 15.46 -0.66
CA LEU A 227 -14.49 16.00 0.53
C LEU A 227 -15.27 17.28 0.18
N PRO A 228 -16.21 17.75 1.03
CA PRO A 228 -16.72 19.11 0.92
C PRO A 228 -15.57 20.14 0.99
N SER A 229 -15.38 20.92 -0.07
CA SER A 229 -14.27 21.86 -0.21
C SER A 229 -14.56 23.25 0.40
N ASP A 230 -14.96 23.28 1.67
CA ASP A 230 -15.37 24.49 2.38
C ASP A 230 -14.21 25.25 3.08
N GLY A 231 -13.02 24.64 3.14
CA GLY A 231 -11.87 25.18 3.85
C GLY A 231 -11.97 25.08 5.37
N ILE A 232 -12.89 24.26 5.89
CA ILE A 232 -13.07 23.96 7.31
C ILE A 232 -12.55 22.55 7.59
N VAL A 233 -11.65 22.44 8.57
CA VAL A 233 -11.07 21.16 8.95
C VAL A 233 -11.90 20.57 10.09
N GLY A 234 -12.88 19.74 9.73
CA GLY A 234 -13.63 18.88 10.65
C GLY A 234 -13.06 17.46 10.72
N LEU A 235 -13.75 16.55 11.43
CA LEU A 235 -13.34 15.15 11.61
C LEU A 235 -13.01 14.46 10.28
N THR A 236 -13.85 14.62 9.26
CA THR A 236 -13.64 13.94 7.96
C THR A 236 -12.36 14.43 7.28
N THR A 237 -12.08 15.74 7.31
CA THR A 237 -10.83 16.30 6.78
C THR A 237 -9.61 15.86 7.59
N TRP A 238 -9.68 15.90 8.92
CA TRP A 238 -8.63 15.38 9.78
C TRP A 238 -8.33 13.91 9.52
N SER A 239 -9.37 13.07 9.47
CA SER A 239 -9.20 11.64 9.25
C SER A 239 -8.50 11.38 7.92
N SER A 240 -8.92 12.06 6.84
CA SER A 240 -8.28 11.92 5.51
C SER A 240 -6.83 12.39 5.47
N LEU A 241 -6.43 13.36 6.30
CA LEU A 241 -5.03 13.80 6.42
C LEU A 241 -4.16 12.81 7.22
N LEU A 242 -4.75 12.11 8.20
CA LEU A 242 -4.02 11.40 9.25
C LEU A 242 -3.96 9.87 9.08
N VAL A 243 -4.94 9.26 8.41
CA VAL A 243 -5.01 7.80 8.23
C VAL A 243 -5.47 7.44 6.82
N SER A 244 -5.02 6.30 6.30
CA SER A 244 -5.27 5.90 4.92
C SER A 244 -6.74 5.73 4.57
N THR A 245 -7.55 5.27 5.53
CA THR A 245 -9.02 5.12 5.41
C THR A 245 -9.76 6.44 5.29
N GLY A 246 -9.15 7.53 5.75
CA GLY A 246 -9.90 8.71 6.13
C GLY A 246 -11.00 8.41 7.16
N ASP A 247 -12.16 9.01 6.94
CA ASP A 247 -13.37 8.73 7.71
C ASP A 247 -14.10 7.53 7.09
N PRO A 248 -14.11 6.35 7.74
CA PRO A 248 -14.70 5.13 7.20
C PRO A 248 -16.23 5.19 7.13
N THR A 249 -16.85 6.23 7.69
CA THR A 249 -18.31 6.44 7.59
C THR A 249 -18.71 7.22 6.34
N ARG A 250 -17.73 7.71 5.55
CA ARG A 250 -18.00 8.39 4.29
C ARG A 250 -18.74 7.47 3.35
N LYS A 251 -19.83 7.97 2.79
CA LYS A 251 -20.57 7.28 1.74
C LYS A 251 -19.84 7.43 0.40
N GLY A 252 -19.36 6.31 -0.13
CA GLY A 252 -18.83 6.22 -1.48
C GLY A 252 -19.93 6.16 -2.53
N THR A 253 -19.53 6.29 -3.80
CA THR A 253 -20.39 6.06 -4.97
C THR A 253 -19.87 4.92 -5.84
N ALA A 254 -18.71 4.36 -5.50
CA ALA A 254 -18.20 3.12 -6.07
C ALA A 254 -18.14 2.04 -5.00
N LEU A 255 -18.06 0.79 -5.43
CA LEU A 255 -17.84 -0.35 -4.56
C LEU A 255 -17.02 -1.41 -5.26
N ASP A 256 -16.52 -2.39 -4.53
CA ASP A 256 -16.13 -3.68 -5.06
C ASP A 256 -16.69 -4.79 -4.17
N CYS A 257 -16.91 -5.97 -4.75
CA CYS A 257 -17.42 -7.11 -4.02
C CYS A 257 -17.07 -8.41 -4.72
N ILE A 258 -17.03 -9.50 -3.96
CA ILE A 258 -16.95 -10.86 -4.50
C ILE A 258 -18.33 -11.44 -4.84
N THR A 259 -19.37 -10.93 -4.19
CA THR A 259 -20.74 -11.44 -4.29
C THR A 259 -21.36 -11.07 -5.65
N GLU A 260 -22.02 -12.05 -6.28
CA GLU A 260 -22.78 -11.83 -7.52
C GLU A 260 -23.89 -10.78 -7.33
N ILE A 261 -23.99 -9.85 -8.27
CA ILE A 261 -25.02 -8.83 -8.32
C ILE A 261 -26.23 -9.35 -9.10
N THR A 262 -27.21 -9.87 -8.36
CA THR A 262 -28.55 -10.21 -8.86
C THR A 262 -29.41 -8.94 -9.04
N PRO A 263 -30.57 -9.01 -9.72
CA PRO A 263 -31.45 -7.85 -9.87
C PRO A 263 -31.85 -7.17 -8.54
N ASP A 264 -32.16 -7.96 -7.50
CA ASP A 264 -32.52 -7.42 -6.19
C ASP A 264 -31.34 -6.73 -5.48
N ARG A 265 -30.14 -7.28 -5.63
CA ARG A 265 -28.90 -6.66 -5.13
C ARG A 265 -28.56 -5.40 -5.92
N ALA A 266 -28.70 -5.41 -7.24
CA ALA A 266 -28.51 -4.24 -8.08
C ALA A 266 -29.44 -3.09 -7.65
N GLN A 267 -30.72 -3.38 -7.42
CA GLN A 267 -31.65 -2.39 -6.91
C GLN A 267 -31.29 -1.88 -5.51
N THR A 268 -30.79 -2.77 -4.63
CA THR A 268 -30.27 -2.38 -3.32
C THR A 268 -29.12 -1.39 -3.44
N LEU A 269 -28.16 -1.66 -4.33
CA LEU A 269 -27.01 -0.80 -4.60
C LEU A 269 -27.43 0.56 -5.16
N VAL A 270 -28.33 0.58 -6.16
CA VAL A 270 -28.87 1.81 -6.74
C VAL A 270 -29.63 2.64 -5.71
N ASN A 271 -30.48 2.02 -4.89
CA ASN A 271 -31.20 2.70 -3.82
C ASN A 271 -30.24 3.27 -2.75
N ALA A 272 -29.13 2.58 -2.52
CA ALA A 272 -28.06 3.04 -1.66
C ALA A 272 -27.19 4.13 -2.34
N GLY A 273 -27.37 4.42 -3.63
CA GLY A 273 -26.65 5.49 -4.35
C GLY A 273 -25.28 5.09 -4.88
N TYR A 274 -25.05 3.79 -5.11
CA TYR A 274 -23.85 3.31 -5.80
C TYR A 274 -24.03 3.38 -7.32
N GLU A 275 -22.97 3.76 -8.00
CA GLU A 275 -22.96 4.06 -9.44
C GLU A 275 -21.98 3.16 -10.21
N THR A 276 -20.91 2.71 -9.56
CA THR A 276 -19.79 2.02 -10.22
C THR A 276 -19.34 0.83 -9.39
N VAL A 277 -19.17 -0.32 -10.02
CA VAL A 277 -18.91 -1.61 -9.36
C VAL A 277 -17.60 -2.22 -9.84
N GLY A 278 -16.72 -2.55 -8.91
CA GLY A 278 -15.53 -3.35 -9.12
C GLY A 278 -15.87 -4.83 -9.07
N ARG A 279 -15.61 -5.57 -10.15
CA ARG A 279 -15.88 -7.01 -10.21
C ARG A 279 -14.67 -7.78 -10.72
N TYR A 280 -14.46 -8.96 -10.15
CA TYR A 280 -13.29 -9.79 -10.47
C TYR A 280 -13.48 -10.50 -11.81
N LEU A 281 -12.44 -10.50 -12.63
CA LEU A 281 -12.42 -11.22 -13.91
C LEU A 281 -12.31 -12.74 -13.72
N THR A 282 -11.63 -13.20 -12.67
CA THR A 282 -11.25 -14.60 -12.48
C THR A 282 -11.47 -15.07 -11.04
N ASN A 283 -11.64 -16.38 -10.88
CA ASN A 283 -11.59 -17.02 -9.56
C ASN A 283 -10.15 -17.35 -9.19
N VAL A 284 -9.94 -17.69 -7.92
CA VAL A 284 -8.67 -18.25 -7.46
C VAL A 284 -8.67 -19.74 -7.75
N GLU A 285 -7.69 -20.20 -8.53
CA GLU A 285 -7.52 -21.61 -8.86
C GLU A 285 -7.36 -22.47 -7.60
N GLY A 286 -7.93 -23.68 -7.62
CA GLY A 286 -7.89 -24.58 -6.47
C GLY A 286 -8.76 -24.16 -5.28
N THR A 287 -9.62 -23.14 -5.41
CA THR A 287 -10.55 -22.70 -4.35
C THR A 287 -12.01 -22.83 -4.76
N THR A 288 -12.91 -22.91 -3.77
CA THR A 288 -14.36 -22.83 -3.96
C THR A 288 -14.89 -21.39 -3.99
N LEU A 289 -13.99 -20.40 -3.91
CA LEU A 289 -14.36 -18.99 -3.85
C LEU A 289 -14.89 -18.53 -5.20
N ASN A 290 -16.19 -18.27 -5.28
CA ASN A 290 -16.83 -17.73 -6.47
C ASN A 290 -16.87 -16.21 -6.41
N LYS A 291 -15.79 -15.56 -6.86
CA LYS A 291 -15.67 -14.09 -6.85
C LYS A 291 -15.79 -13.46 -8.23
N LYS A 292 -15.60 -14.22 -9.29
CA LYS A 292 -15.60 -13.71 -10.67
C LYS A 292 -16.98 -13.19 -11.09
N ILE A 293 -17.02 -12.45 -12.18
CA ILE A 293 -18.26 -12.06 -12.86
C ILE A 293 -19.05 -13.30 -13.30
N GLN A 294 -20.35 -13.36 -12.98
CA GLN A 294 -21.25 -14.45 -13.35
C GLN A 294 -21.97 -14.20 -14.68
N THR A 295 -22.52 -15.26 -15.27
CA THR A 295 -23.30 -15.17 -16.51
C THR A 295 -24.53 -14.30 -16.32
N GLY A 296 -24.70 -13.26 -17.14
CA GLY A 296 -25.83 -12.32 -17.05
C GLY A 296 -25.68 -11.23 -15.98
N GLU A 297 -24.63 -11.29 -15.14
CA GLU A 297 -24.39 -10.30 -14.08
C GLU A 297 -24.11 -8.91 -14.67
N LEU A 298 -23.27 -8.81 -15.71
CA LEU A 298 -22.97 -7.52 -16.34
C LEU A 298 -24.21 -6.85 -16.93
N GLU A 299 -25.05 -7.62 -17.62
CA GLU A 299 -26.34 -7.13 -18.13
C GLU A 299 -27.23 -6.64 -16.98
N THR A 300 -27.28 -7.36 -15.87
CA THR A 300 -28.02 -6.95 -14.67
C THR A 300 -27.51 -5.62 -14.12
N ILE A 301 -26.19 -5.44 -14.01
CA ILE A 301 -25.56 -4.20 -13.53
C ILE A 301 -25.87 -3.03 -14.48
N PHE A 302 -25.71 -3.22 -15.79
CA PHE A 302 -25.94 -2.17 -16.78
C PHE A 302 -27.42 -1.79 -16.91
N ASN A 303 -28.34 -2.77 -16.84
CA ASN A 303 -29.79 -2.51 -16.85
C ASN A 303 -30.24 -1.73 -15.60
N ALA A 304 -29.53 -1.87 -14.49
CA ALA A 304 -29.74 -1.06 -13.29
C ALA A 304 -29.15 0.36 -13.40
N GLY A 305 -28.42 0.67 -14.49
CA GLY A 305 -27.80 1.98 -14.74
C GLY A 305 -26.43 2.19 -14.09
N MET A 306 -25.81 1.14 -13.56
CA MET A 306 -24.47 1.20 -12.97
C MET A 306 -23.38 0.89 -14.02
N THR A 307 -22.14 1.26 -13.72
CA THR A 307 -20.95 0.93 -14.53
C THR A 307 -20.07 -0.10 -13.84
N VAL A 308 -19.15 -0.73 -14.59
CA VAL A 308 -18.23 -1.76 -14.07
C VAL A 308 -16.77 -1.42 -14.37
N PHE A 309 -15.87 -1.63 -13.40
CA PHE A 309 -14.43 -1.71 -13.63
C PHE A 309 -13.90 -3.12 -13.29
N PRO A 310 -13.12 -3.75 -14.18
CA PRO A 310 -12.62 -5.09 -13.95
C PRO A 310 -11.40 -5.13 -13.02
N ILE A 311 -11.41 -6.12 -12.11
CA ILE A 311 -10.32 -6.41 -11.17
C ILE A 311 -9.69 -7.76 -11.54
N TYR A 312 -8.37 -7.82 -11.62
CA TYR A 312 -7.64 -9.08 -11.76
C TYR A 312 -6.89 -9.40 -10.47
N GLN A 313 -7.24 -10.55 -9.87
CA GLN A 313 -6.59 -11.09 -8.69
C GLN A 313 -6.80 -12.60 -8.64
N THR A 314 -5.79 -13.39 -8.93
CA THR A 314 -5.79 -14.85 -8.66
C THR A 314 -5.13 -15.10 -7.31
N TYR A 315 -3.93 -14.55 -7.11
CA TYR A 315 -3.24 -14.46 -5.84
C TYR A 315 -2.55 -13.10 -5.75
N GLY A 316 -2.30 -12.63 -4.54
CA GLY A 316 -1.63 -11.34 -4.34
C GLY A 316 -1.18 -11.10 -2.92
N GLY A 317 -1.12 -12.15 -2.10
CA GLY A 317 -0.97 -12.06 -0.65
C GLY A 317 0.47 -12.06 -0.13
N ASN A 318 1.49 -12.17 -0.99
CA ASN A 318 2.90 -12.07 -0.60
C ASN A 318 3.82 -11.72 -1.77
N ALA A 319 5.05 -11.29 -1.47
CA ALA A 319 6.04 -10.85 -2.44
C ALA A 319 6.51 -11.91 -3.45
N SER A 320 6.54 -13.20 -3.08
CA SER A 320 7.07 -14.27 -3.96
C SER A 320 6.23 -14.51 -5.22
N TYR A 321 4.94 -14.14 -5.18
CA TYR A 321 4.07 -14.15 -6.34
C TYR A 321 4.52 -13.14 -7.41
N PHE A 322 5.01 -11.97 -6.99
CA PHE A 322 5.29 -10.87 -7.89
C PHE A 322 6.69 -11.00 -8.51
N ASN A 323 6.73 -11.30 -9.81
CA ASN A 323 7.93 -11.28 -10.63
C ASN A 323 7.53 -11.07 -12.12
N ALA A 324 8.51 -10.86 -13.00
CA ALA A 324 8.25 -10.58 -14.42
C ALA A 324 7.54 -11.73 -15.17
N ASN A 325 7.85 -13.00 -14.85
CA ASN A 325 7.18 -14.14 -15.48
C ASN A 325 5.71 -14.18 -15.07
N GLN A 326 5.43 -14.07 -13.76
CA GLN A 326 4.05 -14.00 -13.27
C GLN A 326 3.30 -12.80 -13.86
N GLY A 327 3.93 -11.63 -13.97
CA GLY A 327 3.29 -10.45 -14.57
C GLY A 327 2.90 -10.65 -16.03
N THR A 328 3.70 -11.39 -16.80
CA THR A 328 3.35 -11.76 -18.18
C THR A 328 2.15 -12.68 -18.23
N GLN A 329 2.10 -13.70 -17.37
CA GLN A 329 0.99 -14.65 -17.29
C GLN A 329 -0.30 -13.98 -16.83
N ASP A 330 -0.21 -13.11 -15.82
CA ASP A 330 -1.33 -12.34 -15.28
C ASP A 330 -1.92 -11.41 -16.35
N ALA A 331 -1.09 -10.73 -17.13
CA ALA A 331 -1.54 -9.88 -18.23
C ALA A 331 -2.30 -10.67 -19.30
N ILE A 332 -1.80 -11.84 -19.71
CA ILE A 332 -2.48 -12.71 -20.69
C ILE A 332 -3.82 -13.18 -20.14
N ALA A 333 -3.83 -13.69 -18.90
CA ALA A 333 -5.04 -14.19 -18.26
C ALA A 333 -6.10 -13.09 -18.07
N ALA A 334 -5.68 -11.92 -17.62
CA ALA A 334 -6.55 -10.75 -17.45
C ALA A 334 -7.11 -10.26 -18.80
N HIS A 335 -6.26 -10.14 -19.82
CA HIS A 335 -6.68 -9.75 -21.16
C HIS A 335 -7.73 -10.72 -21.72
N ASN A 336 -7.43 -12.02 -21.68
CA ASN A 336 -8.32 -13.05 -22.21
C ASN A 336 -9.65 -13.08 -21.47
N ALA A 337 -9.63 -12.97 -20.13
CA ALA A 337 -10.85 -12.90 -19.33
C ALA A 337 -11.68 -11.66 -19.67
N ALA A 338 -11.07 -10.47 -19.69
CA ALA A 338 -11.76 -9.23 -20.03
C ALA A 338 -12.36 -9.27 -21.44
N LYS A 339 -11.62 -9.78 -22.42
CA LYS A 339 -12.10 -9.96 -23.80
C LYS A 339 -13.26 -10.93 -23.89
N ASN A 340 -13.22 -12.04 -23.16
CA ASN A 340 -14.31 -13.02 -23.13
C ASN A 340 -15.60 -12.47 -22.50
N TYR A 341 -15.49 -11.51 -21.57
CA TYR A 341 -16.65 -10.77 -21.05
C TYR A 341 -17.12 -9.65 -21.99
N GLY A 342 -16.36 -9.33 -23.05
CA GLY A 342 -16.68 -8.28 -24.01
C GLY A 342 -16.34 -6.87 -23.52
N PHE A 343 -15.45 -6.69 -22.55
CA PHE A 343 -15.06 -5.34 -22.13
C PHE A 343 -14.49 -4.55 -23.32
N PRO A 344 -14.95 -3.32 -23.56
CA PRO A 344 -14.57 -2.55 -24.74
C PRO A 344 -13.10 -2.12 -24.67
N GLU A 345 -12.57 -1.70 -25.81
CA GLU A 345 -11.22 -1.13 -25.89
C GLU A 345 -11.05 0.06 -24.93
N ASN A 346 -9.81 0.24 -24.46
CA ASN A 346 -9.37 1.19 -23.45
C ASN A 346 -9.89 0.97 -22.02
N THR A 347 -10.61 -0.13 -21.75
CA THR A 347 -10.98 -0.51 -20.38
C THR A 347 -9.74 -0.68 -19.50
N ILE A 348 -9.79 -0.15 -18.28
CA ILE A 348 -8.72 -0.27 -17.29
C ILE A 348 -8.94 -1.53 -16.45
N ILE A 349 -7.95 -2.41 -16.39
CA ILE A 349 -7.95 -3.59 -15.53
C ILE A 349 -7.07 -3.33 -14.31
N TYR A 350 -7.63 -3.46 -13.10
CA TYR A 350 -6.90 -3.25 -11.86
C TYR A 350 -6.25 -4.55 -11.38
N PHE A 351 -4.92 -4.61 -11.44
CA PHE A 351 -4.12 -5.74 -10.95
C PHE A 351 -3.83 -5.57 -9.46
N ALA A 352 -4.16 -6.59 -8.65
CA ALA A 352 -4.13 -6.48 -7.20
C ALA A 352 -2.78 -6.85 -6.55
N VAL A 353 -2.29 -5.94 -5.71
CA VAL A 353 -1.21 -6.16 -4.73
C VAL A 353 -1.83 -6.11 -3.33
N ASP A 354 -2.18 -7.28 -2.79
CA ASP A 354 -3.08 -7.40 -1.64
C ASP A 354 -2.38 -7.97 -0.39
N TYR A 355 -1.32 -7.28 0.02
CA TYR A 355 -0.57 -7.56 1.25
C TYR A 355 0.20 -6.32 1.73
N ASP A 356 0.73 -6.39 2.95
CA ASP A 356 1.63 -5.36 3.47
C ASP A 356 2.99 -5.39 2.75
N SER A 357 3.05 -4.72 1.59
CA SER A 357 4.26 -4.59 0.78
C SER A 357 5.18 -3.49 1.31
N THR A 358 6.43 -3.86 1.59
CA THR A 358 7.48 -2.91 1.95
C THR A 358 8.06 -2.24 0.71
N ASP A 359 8.85 -1.17 0.90
CA ASP A 359 9.55 -0.52 -0.22
C ASP A 359 10.52 -1.49 -0.95
N TYR A 360 11.09 -2.43 -0.20
CA TYR A 360 11.92 -3.50 -0.74
C TYR A 360 11.12 -4.44 -1.65
N ASP A 361 9.94 -4.88 -1.20
CA ASP A 361 9.06 -5.75 -2.00
C ASP A 361 8.58 -5.02 -3.25
N ILE A 362 8.24 -3.73 -3.12
CA ILE A 362 7.82 -2.90 -4.26
C ILE A 362 8.94 -2.82 -5.30
N THR A 363 10.16 -2.55 -4.85
CA THR A 363 11.31 -2.38 -5.73
C THR A 363 11.71 -3.68 -6.43
N ASN A 364 11.77 -4.79 -5.70
CA ASN A 364 12.38 -6.03 -6.20
C ASN A 364 11.37 -7.02 -6.80
N SER A 365 10.08 -6.89 -6.49
CA SER A 365 9.06 -7.87 -6.89
C SER A 365 7.92 -7.22 -7.67
N ILE A 366 7.30 -6.17 -7.12
CA ILE A 366 6.09 -5.55 -7.72
C ILE A 366 6.44 -4.74 -8.98
N LEU A 367 7.48 -3.91 -8.96
CA LEU A 367 7.88 -3.13 -10.14
C LEU A 367 8.25 -4.02 -11.35
N PRO A 368 9.06 -5.09 -11.19
CA PRO A 368 9.29 -6.05 -12.28
C PRO A 368 8.04 -6.75 -12.79
N HIS A 369 7.11 -7.11 -11.90
CA HIS A 369 5.82 -7.70 -12.27
C HIS A 369 5.00 -6.72 -13.13
N PHE A 370 4.81 -5.49 -12.65
CA PHE A 370 4.02 -4.48 -13.38
C PHE A 370 4.69 -4.02 -14.68
N ALA A 371 6.02 -4.00 -14.76
CA ALA A 371 6.72 -3.76 -16.02
C ALA A 371 6.35 -4.82 -17.07
N ALA A 372 6.30 -6.09 -16.67
CA ALA A 372 5.89 -7.19 -17.54
C ALA A 372 4.40 -7.14 -17.88
N VAL A 373 3.53 -6.83 -16.91
CA VAL A 373 2.08 -6.64 -17.14
C VAL A 373 1.86 -5.55 -18.18
N TYR A 374 2.48 -4.39 -17.99
CA TYR A 374 2.39 -3.24 -18.90
C TYR A 374 2.89 -3.60 -20.30
N SER A 375 4.07 -4.21 -20.41
CA SER A 375 4.64 -4.62 -21.70
C SER A 375 3.71 -5.59 -22.43
N LYS A 376 3.18 -6.61 -21.73
CA LYS A 376 2.36 -7.65 -22.36
C LYS A 376 0.96 -7.16 -22.72
N LEU A 377 0.32 -6.34 -21.87
CA LEU A 377 -0.95 -5.72 -22.23
C LEU A 377 -0.82 -4.72 -23.38
N THR A 378 0.30 -4.00 -23.46
CA THR A 378 0.59 -3.13 -24.60
C THR A 378 0.77 -3.94 -25.88
N GLU A 379 1.44 -5.09 -25.82
CA GLU A 379 1.62 -6.00 -26.96
C GLU A 379 0.28 -6.59 -27.45
N LEU A 380 -0.57 -7.07 -26.52
CA LEU A 380 -1.88 -7.64 -26.84
C LEU A 380 -2.90 -6.59 -27.30
N GLY A 381 -2.67 -5.32 -26.96
CA GLY A 381 -3.55 -4.19 -27.29
C GLY A 381 -4.81 -4.14 -26.43
N ILE A 382 -5.69 -3.19 -26.75
CA ILE A 382 -7.06 -2.96 -26.26
C ILE A 382 -7.29 -2.63 -24.78
N TYR A 383 -6.48 -3.05 -23.81
CA TYR A 383 -6.71 -2.74 -22.38
C TYR A 383 -5.59 -1.91 -21.76
N LYS A 384 -5.91 -1.23 -20.66
CA LYS A 384 -4.99 -0.38 -19.89
C LYS A 384 -4.75 -0.95 -18.50
N VAL A 385 -3.59 -0.65 -17.94
CA VAL A 385 -3.19 -1.12 -16.61
C VAL A 385 -3.63 -0.14 -15.53
N GLY A 386 -4.41 -0.63 -14.57
CA GLY A 386 -4.60 -0.04 -13.25
C GLY A 386 -3.93 -0.90 -12.19
N ILE A 387 -3.63 -0.31 -11.04
CA ILE A 387 -3.10 -1.03 -9.87
C ILE A 387 -4.08 -0.94 -8.71
N TYR A 388 -4.36 -2.07 -8.06
CA TYR A 388 -4.90 -2.08 -6.70
C TYR A 388 -3.78 -2.33 -5.68
N GLY A 389 -3.71 -1.54 -4.60
CA GLY A 389 -2.75 -1.79 -3.53
C GLY A 389 -2.53 -0.60 -2.60
N THR A 390 -1.49 -0.68 -1.78
CA THR A 390 -1.13 0.40 -0.83
C THR A 390 -0.78 1.70 -1.55
N ARG A 391 -0.86 2.84 -0.85
CA ARG A 391 -0.52 4.16 -1.40
C ARG A 391 0.89 4.21 -2.01
N ASN A 392 1.89 3.60 -1.36
CA ASN A 392 3.26 3.52 -1.88
C ASN A 392 3.33 2.67 -3.15
N ALA A 393 2.78 1.45 -3.14
CA ALA A 393 2.79 0.57 -4.31
C ALA A 393 2.10 1.24 -5.51
N CYS A 394 0.92 1.82 -5.28
CA CYS A 394 0.17 2.58 -6.29
C CYS A 394 1.00 3.74 -6.87
N SER A 395 1.62 4.55 -6.01
CA SER A 395 2.43 5.70 -6.44
C SER A 395 3.65 5.25 -7.24
N ARG A 396 4.43 4.30 -6.73
CA ARG A 396 5.67 3.81 -7.36
C ARG A 396 5.43 3.17 -8.72
N VAL A 397 4.40 2.33 -8.84
CA VAL A 397 4.04 1.69 -10.11
C VAL A 397 3.55 2.71 -11.14
N SER A 398 2.77 3.70 -10.69
CA SER A 398 2.25 4.76 -11.57
C SER A 398 3.37 5.71 -12.03
N GLU A 399 4.28 6.09 -11.13
CA GLU A 399 5.44 6.94 -11.43
C GLU A 399 6.45 6.26 -12.36
N ALA A 400 6.55 4.92 -12.28
CA ALA A 400 7.31 4.12 -13.24
C ALA A 400 6.64 4.02 -14.63
N GLY A 401 5.41 4.52 -14.78
CA GLY A 401 4.65 4.52 -16.03
C GLY A 401 3.92 3.22 -16.34
N TYR A 402 3.83 2.29 -15.38
CA TYR A 402 3.24 0.97 -15.61
C TYR A 402 1.75 0.88 -15.29
N ALA A 403 1.18 1.86 -14.57
CA ALA A 403 -0.27 1.95 -14.32
C ALA A 403 -0.77 3.39 -14.53
N ILE A 404 -1.92 3.54 -15.17
CA ILE A 404 -2.50 4.85 -15.47
C ILE A 404 -3.40 5.39 -14.36
N THR A 405 -4.00 4.51 -13.56
CA THR A 405 -4.85 4.86 -12.41
C THR A 405 -4.61 3.92 -11.24
N SER A 406 -4.95 4.38 -10.03
CA SER A 406 -4.81 3.61 -8.79
C SER A 406 -6.14 3.35 -8.12
N PHE A 407 -6.35 2.12 -7.68
CA PHE A 407 -7.38 1.70 -6.75
C PHE A 407 -6.70 1.43 -5.40
N VAL A 408 -6.91 2.32 -4.43
CA VAL A 408 -6.11 2.34 -3.21
C VAL A 408 -6.76 1.44 -2.15
N SER A 409 -5.95 0.58 -1.51
CA SER A 409 -6.36 -0.22 -0.34
C SER A 409 -6.36 0.61 0.94
N GLY A 410 -7.14 1.70 0.94
CA GLY A 410 -7.19 2.69 2.03
C GLY A 410 -7.54 2.07 3.38
N MET A 411 -8.33 0.99 3.39
CA MET A 411 -8.80 0.34 4.61
C MET A 411 -7.76 -0.46 5.37
N SER A 412 -6.67 -0.81 4.72
CA SER A 412 -5.51 -1.48 5.32
C SER A 412 -4.60 -0.49 6.06
N THR A 413 -5.13 0.15 7.11
CA THR A 413 -4.46 1.24 7.85
C THR A 413 -3.15 0.84 8.52
N GLY A 414 -2.96 -0.44 8.81
CA GLY A 414 -1.74 -0.98 9.41
C GLY A 414 -0.64 -1.32 8.40
N PHE A 415 -0.93 -1.30 7.09
CA PHE A 415 0.07 -1.65 6.08
C PHE A 415 1.12 -0.55 5.96
N SER A 416 2.37 -0.95 5.98
CA SER A 416 3.56 -0.11 5.85
C SER A 416 3.50 0.80 4.62
N GLY A 417 3.01 0.31 3.48
CA GLY A 417 2.83 1.13 2.26
C GLY A 417 1.72 2.18 2.33
N ASN A 418 0.91 2.21 3.39
CA ASN A 418 -0.11 3.23 3.66
C ASN A 418 0.33 4.25 4.72
N LEU A 419 1.41 3.96 5.46
CA LEU A 419 1.94 4.80 6.53
C LEU A 419 3.07 5.68 6.02
N GLY A 420 2.90 7.01 6.10
CA GLY A 420 3.86 7.98 5.56
C GLY A 420 3.67 8.29 4.07
N TYR A 421 2.58 7.84 3.44
CA TYR A 421 2.35 8.04 2.01
C TYR A 421 1.04 8.82 1.75
N PRO A 422 1.08 9.90 0.94
CA PRO A 422 -0.13 10.59 0.52
C PRO A 422 -0.93 9.74 -0.46
N LEU A 423 -2.20 10.10 -0.65
CA LEU A 423 -3.06 9.46 -1.65
C LEU A 423 -2.47 9.70 -3.06
N PRO A 424 -2.30 8.67 -3.92
CA PRO A 424 -1.65 8.79 -5.23
C PRO A 424 -2.33 9.79 -6.15
N LYS A 425 -1.58 10.58 -6.92
CA LYS A 425 -2.15 11.65 -7.77
C LYS A 425 -3.17 11.17 -8.80
N ASN A 426 -3.08 9.92 -9.23
CA ASN A 426 -3.95 9.26 -10.21
C ASN A 426 -4.98 8.30 -9.56
N TRP A 427 -5.27 8.44 -8.26
CA TRP A 427 -6.25 7.60 -7.58
C TRP A 427 -7.63 7.70 -8.26
N ALA A 428 -8.21 6.59 -8.67
CA ALA A 428 -9.55 6.47 -9.21
C ALA A 428 -10.55 6.07 -8.13
N PHE A 429 -10.15 5.11 -7.31
CA PHE A 429 -10.94 4.52 -6.24
C PHE A 429 -10.10 4.46 -4.96
N ASP A 430 -10.72 4.66 -3.80
CA ASP A 430 -10.09 4.50 -2.48
C ASP A 430 -11.03 3.68 -1.58
N GLN A 431 -10.61 2.46 -1.24
CA GLN A 431 -11.38 1.51 -0.44
C GLN A 431 -11.27 1.87 1.03
N ILE A 432 -12.39 2.19 1.70
CA ILE A 432 -12.34 2.78 3.05
C ILE A 432 -13.07 1.99 4.14
N SER A 433 -14.00 1.10 3.78
CA SER A 433 -14.79 0.33 4.75
C SER A 433 -15.55 -0.82 4.10
N THR A 434 -15.67 -1.94 4.78
CA THR A 434 -16.66 -2.98 4.44
C THR A 434 -17.99 -2.65 5.10
N ILE A 435 -19.10 -2.72 4.35
CA ILE A 435 -20.45 -2.50 4.86
C ILE A 435 -21.44 -3.53 4.28
N THR A 436 -22.55 -3.76 4.98
CA THR A 436 -23.65 -4.60 4.50
C THR A 436 -24.87 -3.75 4.18
N LEU A 437 -25.50 -3.99 3.04
CA LEU A 437 -26.66 -3.28 2.53
C LEU A 437 -27.82 -4.24 2.26
N GLY A 438 -29.04 -3.71 2.30
CA GLY A 438 -30.25 -4.44 1.95
C GLY A 438 -30.69 -5.48 2.98
N SER A 439 -31.57 -6.37 2.55
CA SER A 439 -32.14 -7.47 3.35
C SER A 439 -32.72 -8.54 2.43
N GLY A 440 -32.88 -9.78 2.91
CA GLY A 440 -33.41 -10.87 2.09
C GLY A 440 -32.55 -11.12 0.84
N GLU A 441 -33.19 -11.27 -0.32
CA GLU A 441 -32.51 -11.47 -1.60
C GLU A 441 -31.63 -10.29 -2.03
N GLY A 442 -31.93 -9.08 -1.55
CA GLY A 442 -31.13 -7.88 -1.79
C GLY A 442 -29.95 -7.69 -0.84
N LEU A 443 -29.76 -8.59 0.14
CA LEU A 443 -28.64 -8.49 1.08
C LEU A 443 -27.31 -8.66 0.33
N ILE A 444 -26.40 -7.71 0.53
CA ILE A 444 -25.05 -7.74 -0.05
C ILE A 444 -24.03 -7.08 0.88
N GLU A 445 -22.89 -7.74 1.07
CA GLU A 445 -21.70 -7.14 1.68
C GLU A 445 -20.81 -6.59 0.57
N ILE A 446 -20.33 -5.36 0.76
CA ILE A 446 -19.49 -4.66 -0.21
C ILE A 446 -18.33 -3.99 0.52
N ASP A 447 -17.26 -3.75 -0.23
CA ASP A 447 -16.27 -2.77 0.14
C ASP A 447 -16.65 -1.42 -0.50
N ASN A 448 -16.85 -0.42 0.36
CA ASN A 448 -17.28 0.92 0.00
C ASN A 448 -16.09 1.76 -0.45
N ASN A 449 -16.16 2.25 -1.69
CA ASN A 449 -15.08 2.95 -2.37
C ASN A 449 -15.45 4.42 -2.63
N ILE A 450 -14.57 5.34 -2.25
CA ILE A 450 -14.64 6.73 -2.70
C ILE A 450 -14.18 6.76 -4.16
N LYS A 451 -14.92 7.47 -5.03
CA LYS A 451 -14.63 7.61 -6.45
C LYS A 451 -14.18 9.03 -6.78
N SER A 452 -13.04 9.19 -7.44
CA SER A 452 -12.51 10.50 -7.86
C SER A 452 -13.03 10.97 -9.22
N GLY A 453 -13.58 10.06 -10.03
CA GLY A 453 -13.99 10.30 -11.41
C GLY A 453 -12.87 10.17 -12.44
N ARG A 454 -11.64 9.82 -12.04
CA ARG A 454 -10.53 9.52 -12.96
C ARG A 454 -10.74 8.22 -13.74
N ASP A 455 -11.51 7.31 -13.17
CA ASP A 455 -12.11 6.17 -13.85
C ASP A 455 -13.59 6.12 -13.48
N ASN A 456 -14.44 5.90 -14.47
CA ASN A 456 -15.89 5.81 -14.30
C ASN A 456 -16.42 4.41 -14.61
N GLY A 457 -15.54 3.44 -14.88
CA GLY A 457 -15.92 2.13 -15.41
C GLY A 457 -16.54 2.21 -16.80
N VAL A 458 -17.01 1.07 -17.28
CA VAL A 458 -17.76 0.96 -18.54
C VAL A 458 -19.23 0.71 -18.27
N SER A 459 -20.09 1.16 -19.18
CA SER A 459 -21.55 0.98 -19.09
C SER A 459 -22.11 -0.09 -20.03
N TYR A 460 -21.23 -0.79 -20.75
CA TYR A 460 -21.61 -1.86 -21.67
C TYR A 460 -20.45 -2.84 -21.86
N VAL A 461 -20.80 -4.02 -22.39
CA VAL A 461 -19.85 -4.95 -23.02
C VAL A 461 -20.30 -5.23 -24.45
N GLU A 462 -19.32 -5.48 -25.31
CA GLU A 462 -19.52 -5.85 -26.69
C GLU A 462 -19.99 -7.31 -26.78
N GLN A 463 -20.86 -7.59 -27.75
CA GLN A 463 -21.26 -8.96 -28.03
C GLN A 463 -20.06 -9.71 -28.58
N VAL A 464 -19.50 -10.61 -27.78
CA VAL A 464 -18.44 -11.52 -28.24
C VAL A 464 -19.11 -12.52 -29.18
N SER A 465 -18.85 -12.42 -30.49
CA SER A 465 -19.29 -13.44 -31.43
C SER A 465 -18.77 -14.80 -30.95
N PRO A 466 -19.55 -15.91 -31.05
CA PRO A 466 -19.07 -17.23 -30.70
C PRO A 466 -17.73 -17.59 -31.37
N SER A 467 -17.50 -17.08 -32.59
CA SER A 467 -16.23 -17.22 -33.35
C SER A 467 -15.03 -16.49 -32.75
N ASP A 468 -15.27 -15.45 -31.96
CA ASP A 468 -14.24 -14.52 -31.49
C ASP A 468 -13.87 -14.78 -30.01
N SER A 469 -14.56 -15.73 -29.38
CA SER A 469 -14.24 -16.20 -28.04
C SER A 469 -12.89 -16.92 -28.03
N TYR A 470 -12.09 -16.73 -26.98
CA TYR A 470 -10.79 -17.38 -26.85
C TYR A 470 -10.90 -18.92 -26.91
N ASP A 471 -12.00 -19.47 -26.40
CA ASP A 471 -12.32 -20.90 -26.48
C ASP A 471 -12.58 -21.36 -27.92
N ALA A 472 -13.21 -20.54 -28.75
CA ALA A 472 -13.39 -20.84 -30.17
C ALA A 472 -12.09 -20.71 -30.95
N ILE A 473 -11.26 -19.71 -30.64
CA ILE A 473 -9.92 -19.55 -31.25
C ILE A 473 -9.02 -20.74 -30.90
N ILE A 474 -9.00 -21.18 -29.64
CA ILE A 474 -8.24 -22.38 -29.22
C ILE A 474 -8.80 -23.63 -29.91
N LYS A 475 -10.14 -23.80 -29.93
CA LYS A 475 -10.76 -24.95 -30.61
C LYS A 475 -10.43 -24.98 -32.10
N GLU A 476 -10.44 -23.82 -32.77
CA GLU A 476 -10.06 -23.69 -34.17
C GLU A 476 -8.58 -24.02 -34.38
N ALA A 477 -7.68 -23.45 -33.57
CA ALA A 477 -6.24 -23.73 -33.64
C ALA A 477 -5.93 -25.22 -33.42
N LEU A 478 -6.52 -25.85 -32.41
CA LEU A 478 -6.38 -27.29 -32.16
C LEU A 478 -7.02 -28.13 -33.26
N SER A 479 -8.16 -27.70 -33.80
CA SER A 479 -8.78 -28.37 -34.93
C SER A 479 -7.89 -28.31 -36.18
N ASN A 480 -7.16 -27.21 -36.40
CA ASN A 480 -6.20 -27.09 -37.49
C ASN A 480 -5.00 -28.02 -37.30
N VAL A 481 -4.45 -28.12 -36.08
CA VAL A 481 -3.41 -29.12 -35.76
C VAL A 481 -3.92 -30.55 -36.01
N GLY A 482 -5.16 -30.86 -35.62
CA GLY A 482 -5.78 -32.16 -35.91
C GLY A 482 -5.99 -32.43 -37.40
N ASN A 483 -6.24 -31.40 -38.21
CA ASN A 483 -6.38 -31.50 -39.66
C ASN A 483 -5.04 -31.78 -40.36
N ASP A 484 -3.95 -31.21 -39.88
CA ASP A 484 -2.64 -31.28 -40.52
C ASP A 484 -1.89 -32.59 -40.25
N ILE A 485 -2.31 -33.35 -39.24
CA ILE A 485 -1.70 -34.64 -38.89
C ILE A 485 -2.68 -35.78 -39.24
N PRO A 486 -2.37 -36.64 -40.25
CA PRO A 486 -3.33 -37.61 -40.81
C PRO A 486 -4.02 -38.53 -39.79
N ILE A 487 -3.31 -38.95 -38.75
CA ILE A 487 -3.84 -39.85 -37.71
C ILE A 487 -4.87 -39.16 -36.78
N PHE A 488 -4.88 -37.83 -36.74
CA PHE A 488 -5.79 -37.01 -35.93
C PHE A 488 -6.93 -36.38 -36.73
N SER A 489 -7.01 -36.62 -38.04
CA SER A 489 -8.02 -36.04 -38.93
C SER A 489 -9.48 -36.31 -38.50
N GLY A 490 -9.74 -37.40 -37.78
CA GLY A 490 -11.05 -37.71 -37.20
C GLY A 490 -11.46 -36.84 -35.99
N LEU A 491 -10.54 -36.05 -35.45
CA LEU A 491 -10.78 -35.10 -34.35
C LEU A 491 -11.21 -33.72 -34.82
N ALA A 492 -11.14 -33.44 -36.13
CA ALA A 492 -11.50 -32.16 -36.73
C ALA A 492 -12.89 -31.68 -36.26
N GLY A 493 -12.93 -30.56 -35.54
CA GLY A 493 -14.14 -29.97 -34.98
C GLY A 493 -14.72 -30.63 -33.73
N ASN A 494 -14.12 -31.70 -33.19
CA ASN A 494 -14.64 -32.49 -32.05
C ASN A 494 -13.71 -32.53 -30.82
N ILE A 495 -12.71 -31.65 -30.77
CA ILE A 495 -11.77 -31.58 -29.65
C ILE A 495 -12.45 -31.02 -28.40
N VAL A 496 -12.37 -31.76 -27.29
CA VAL A 496 -12.93 -31.37 -25.99
C VAL A 496 -11.82 -30.85 -25.08
N LEU A 497 -11.96 -29.62 -24.60
CA LEU A 497 -11.00 -28.93 -23.73
C LEU A 497 -11.27 -29.25 -22.24
N ASP A 498 -11.06 -30.49 -21.83
CA ASP A 498 -11.32 -30.95 -20.46
C ASP A 498 -10.13 -31.64 -19.78
N GLY A 499 -8.97 -31.72 -20.44
CA GLY A 499 -7.77 -32.35 -19.91
C GLY A 499 -7.84 -33.88 -19.81
N GLU A 500 -8.96 -34.49 -20.19
CA GLU A 500 -9.13 -35.95 -20.16
C GLU A 500 -8.36 -36.61 -21.31
N GLU A 501 -7.65 -37.69 -21.01
CA GLU A 501 -6.99 -38.51 -22.04
C GLU A 501 -8.04 -39.30 -22.83
N ARG A 502 -7.96 -39.21 -24.16
CA ARG A 502 -8.90 -39.84 -25.10
C ARG A 502 -8.12 -40.65 -26.13
N THR A 503 -8.50 -41.91 -26.30
CA THR A 503 -7.88 -42.80 -27.29
C THR A 503 -8.44 -42.55 -28.69
N ILE A 504 -7.54 -42.35 -29.66
CA ILE A 504 -7.85 -42.10 -31.07
C ILE A 504 -7.68 -43.38 -31.89
N LEU A 505 -6.64 -44.15 -31.57
CA LEU A 505 -6.31 -45.41 -32.22
C LEU A 505 -5.87 -46.41 -31.16
N ASP A 506 -6.44 -47.61 -31.19
CA ASP A 506 -6.03 -48.71 -30.32
C ASP A 506 -5.96 -50.00 -31.15
N THR A 507 -4.74 -50.45 -31.39
CA THR A 507 -4.46 -51.68 -32.15
C THR A 507 -3.43 -52.50 -31.40
N ASN A 508 -3.26 -53.77 -31.80
CA ASN A 508 -2.26 -54.66 -31.20
C ASN A 508 -0.79 -54.20 -31.41
N LEU A 509 -0.54 -53.16 -32.21
CA LEU A 509 0.79 -52.65 -32.55
C LEU A 509 1.02 -51.19 -32.16
N LEU A 510 -0.04 -50.40 -32.02
CA LEU A 510 0.04 -48.96 -31.80
C LEU A 510 -1.21 -48.46 -31.05
N LYS A 511 -0.99 -47.68 -30.00
CA LYS A 511 -2.00 -46.90 -29.29
C LYS A 511 -1.66 -45.42 -29.40
N VAL A 512 -2.64 -44.59 -29.76
CA VAL A 512 -2.49 -43.14 -29.85
C VAL A 512 -3.60 -42.49 -29.03
N THR A 513 -3.21 -41.62 -28.11
CA THR A 513 -4.10 -40.84 -27.25
C THR A 513 -3.88 -39.35 -27.48
N TYR A 514 -4.86 -38.53 -27.12
CA TYR A 514 -4.69 -37.09 -26.95
C TYR A 514 -5.34 -36.65 -25.64
N SER A 515 -4.81 -35.58 -25.06
CA SER A 515 -5.49 -34.75 -24.08
C SER A 515 -5.32 -33.30 -24.53
N SER A 516 -6.31 -32.46 -24.25
CA SER A 516 -6.22 -31.03 -24.50
C SER A 516 -6.75 -30.25 -23.32
N SER A 517 -5.93 -29.35 -22.80
CA SER A 517 -6.21 -28.48 -21.67
C SER A 517 -5.96 -27.02 -22.04
N LYS A 518 -6.56 -26.11 -21.27
CA LYS A 518 -6.21 -24.68 -21.30
C LYS A 518 -4.93 -24.37 -20.53
N GLU A 519 -4.47 -25.32 -19.72
CA GLU A 519 -3.29 -25.21 -18.86
C GLU A 519 -2.10 -25.94 -19.50
N VAL A 520 -0.90 -25.37 -19.35
CA VAL A 520 0.37 -25.99 -19.71
C VAL A 520 0.85 -26.81 -18.52
N THR A 521 0.74 -28.13 -18.57
CA THR A 521 1.41 -29.02 -17.62
C THR A 521 2.77 -29.42 -18.18
N GLN A 522 3.85 -29.02 -17.50
CA GLN A 522 5.18 -29.54 -17.75
C GLN A 522 5.28 -30.92 -17.08
N GLY A 523 5.17 -31.98 -17.87
CA GLY A 523 5.45 -33.35 -17.41
C GLY A 523 6.95 -33.61 -17.42
N ASP A 524 7.51 -33.95 -16.27
CA ASP A 524 8.82 -34.56 -16.21
C ASP A 524 8.75 -35.93 -16.91
N ASP A 525 9.66 -36.15 -17.86
CA ASP A 525 10.05 -37.44 -18.43
C ASP A 525 9.02 -38.24 -19.25
N ASP A 526 8.86 -37.93 -20.55
CA ASP A 526 8.59 -38.97 -21.55
C ASP A 526 9.03 -38.58 -22.97
N ALA A 527 9.90 -39.41 -23.56
CA ALA A 527 10.69 -39.12 -24.76
C ALA A 527 9.93 -39.23 -26.12
N ASN A 528 8.60 -39.17 -26.13
CA ASN A 528 7.78 -39.35 -27.34
C ASN A 528 6.79 -38.20 -27.62
N ILE A 529 7.01 -37.02 -27.04
CA ILE A 529 6.16 -35.83 -27.25
C ILE A 529 6.88 -34.84 -28.16
N ILE A 530 6.25 -34.46 -29.29
CA ILE A 530 6.67 -33.30 -30.09
C ILE A 530 5.89 -32.10 -29.55
N TYR A 531 6.59 -31.12 -28.98
CA TYR A 531 6.01 -29.86 -28.55
C TYR A 531 5.88 -28.94 -29.77
N VAL A 532 4.79 -28.19 -29.89
CA VAL A 532 4.66 -27.10 -30.86
C VAL A 532 4.51 -25.81 -30.06
N ILE A 533 5.49 -24.92 -30.19
CA ILE A 533 5.50 -23.59 -29.56
C ILE A 533 5.39 -22.56 -30.70
N ASP A 534 4.43 -21.65 -30.61
CA ASP A 534 4.15 -20.61 -31.63
C ASP A 534 3.95 -21.16 -33.07
N GLY A 535 3.33 -22.34 -33.18
CA GLY A 535 3.04 -22.96 -34.49
C GLY A 535 4.25 -23.60 -35.18
N GLN A 536 5.35 -23.81 -34.47
CA GLN A 536 6.51 -24.59 -34.94
C GLN A 536 6.84 -25.70 -33.93
N PRO A 537 7.32 -26.88 -34.38
CA PRO A 537 7.85 -27.88 -33.46
C PRO A 537 9.03 -27.30 -32.68
N ALA A 538 9.04 -27.44 -31.36
CA ALA A 538 10.12 -26.99 -30.48
C ALA A 538 11.40 -27.80 -30.68
#